data_AF-A0A1G7IE81-F1
#
_entry.id   AF-A0A1G7IE81-F1
#
_cell.length_a   1.000
_cell.length_b   1.000
_cell.length_c   1.000
_cell.angle_alpha   90.00
_cell.angle_beta   90.00
_cell.angle_gamma   90.00
#
_symmetry.space_group_name_H-M   'P 1'
#
loop_
_entity.id
_entity.type
_entity.pdbx_description
1 polymer ?
#
loop_
_entity_poly.entity_id
_entity_poly.type
_entity_poly.pdbx_seq_one_letter_code
_entity_poly.pdbx_strand_id
1 'polypeptide(L)'
;MNVFTPEIDRKPSKEEAAKALEVLRSFAEKALDYEIDALDPGIAALRDGGVPYPDLSRVYPTAFRADEAYRETLPDLQNGPSSLIKGENRLIQHVGISNFRLPIHYRTRDHGELTLETSVTGTVSLEADKKGINMSRIMRSFYAHAEKTFSFEVIEAALDDYKSDLESFDARIMMRLSFPVRRDSLRSGLSGYQYYDIALELVELDGVRRKILHLDYVYSSTCPCSLELSEHARRTRGQLATPHSQRSVARVSAVLANEGDCLWFEDLIGLCRKAVPTETQVMVKREDEQAFAELNAANPIFVEDAARLFAEQLQADPRIGDFRVLASHQESLHSHDAVSVLTEGTTFADDSLDPKLFSTLFHVG
;
A
#
# COMPACT_ATOMS: atom_id res chain seq x y z
N MET A 1 -18.85 -54.09 -42.87
CA MET A 1 -18.30 -53.23 -41.80
C MET A 1 -19.39 -52.21 -41.47
N ASN A 2 -20.31 -52.56 -40.57
CA ASN A 2 -21.42 -51.66 -40.21
C ASN A 2 -20.97 -50.81 -39.04
N VAL A 3 -20.69 -49.54 -39.32
CA VAL A 3 -20.39 -48.53 -38.32
C VAL A 3 -21.69 -48.25 -37.57
N PHE A 4 -21.75 -48.65 -36.31
CA PHE A 4 -22.78 -48.17 -35.39
C PHE A 4 -22.44 -46.72 -35.04
N THR A 5 -23.18 -45.77 -35.60
CA THR A 5 -23.13 -44.39 -35.11
C THR A 5 -23.95 -44.33 -33.82
N PRO A 6 -23.37 -43.86 -32.69
CA PRO A 6 -24.12 -43.73 -31.45
C PRO A 6 -25.33 -42.80 -31.64
N GLU A 7 -26.48 -43.11 -31.04
CA GLU A 7 -27.72 -42.30 -31.13
C GLU A 7 -27.54 -40.83 -30.72
N ILE A 8 -26.42 -40.49 -30.08
CA ILE A 8 -26.09 -39.17 -29.54
C ILE A 8 -25.88 -38.11 -30.64
N ASP A 9 -25.50 -38.51 -31.86
CA ASP A 9 -25.21 -37.57 -32.96
C ASP A 9 -26.37 -37.38 -33.95
N ARG A 10 -27.54 -37.99 -33.72
CA ARG A 10 -28.70 -37.80 -34.61
C ARG A 10 -29.47 -36.54 -34.24
N LYS A 11 -29.87 -35.76 -35.24
CA LYS A 11 -30.79 -34.63 -35.05
C LYS A 11 -32.15 -35.15 -34.53
N PRO A 12 -32.65 -34.66 -33.38
CA PRO A 12 -33.93 -35.10 -32.84
C PRO A 12 -35.08 -34.84 -33.80
N SER A 13 -36.09 -35.71 -33.78
CA SER A 13 -37.35 -35.45 -34.49
C SER A 13 -38.13 -34.30 -33.83
N LYS A 14 -39.08 -33.72 -34.56
CA LYS A 14 -39.93 -32.62 -34.04
C LYS A 14 -40.73 -33.03 -32.80
N GLU A 15 -41.24 -34.26 -32.76
CA GLU A 15 -41.99 -34.77 -31.61
C GLU A 15 -41.10 -34.97 -30.38
N GLU A 16 -39.88 -35.47 -30.57
CA GLU A 16 -38.92 -35.62 -29.47
C GLU A 16 -38.50 -34.26 -28.90
N ALA A 17 -38.25 -33.27 -29.77
CA ALA A 17 -37.94 -31.91 -29.34
C ALA A 17 -39.11 -31.25 -28.58
N ALA A 18 -40.36 -31.46 -29.02
CA ALA A 18 -41.54 -30.93 -28.35
C ALA A 18 -41.74 -31.54 -26.95
N LYS A 19 -41.56 -32.87 -26.82
CA LYS A 19 -41.63 -33.55 -25.51
C LYS A 19 -40.51 -33.11 -24.57
N ALA A 20 -39.29 -32.97 -25.08
CA ALA A 20 -38.17 -32.47 -24.28
C ALA A 20 -38.42 -31.05 -23.76
N LEU A 21 -38.97 -30.17 -24.62
CA LEU A 21 -39.35 -28.81 -24.24
C LEU A 21 -40.42 -28.78 -23.13
N GLU A 22 -41.41 -29.66 -23.20
CA GLU A 22 -42.48 -29.78 -22.21
C GLU A 22 -41.95 -30.25 -20.85
N VAL A 23 -41.03 -31.22 -20.85
CA VAL A 23 -40.33 -31.68 -19.64
C VAL A 23 -39.51 -30.55 -19.02
N LEU A 24 -38.74 -29.81 -19.83
CA LEU A 24 -37.93 -28.69 -19.35
C LEU A 24 -38.79 -27.55 -18.78
N ARG A 25 -39.93 -27.24 -19.40
CA ARG A 25 -40.89 -26.26 -18.86
C ARG A 25 -41.49 -26.71 -17.53
N SER A 26 -41.93 -27.97 -17.43
CA SER A 26 -42.51 -28.49 -16.18
C SER A 26 -41.50 -28.53 -15.04
N PHE A 27 -40.23 -28.81 -15.35
CA PHE A 27 -39.14 -28.70 -14.39
C PHE A 27 -38.92 -27.24 -13.96
N ALA A 28 -38.80 -26.31 -14.91
CA ALA A 28 -38.56 -24.90 -14.64
C ALA A 28 -39.69 -24.21 -13.84
N GLU A 29 -40.94 -24.66 -13.99
CA GLU A 29 -42.09 -24.17 -13.20
C GLU A 29 -42.06 -24.61 -11.72
N LYS A 30 -41.34 -25.69 -11.39
CA LYS A 30 -41.37 -26.33 -10.07
C LYS A 30 -40.05 -26.25 -9.30
N ALA A 31 -38.96 -25.90 -9.98
CA ALA A 31 -37.62 -25.79 -9.40
C ALA A 31 -37.51 -24.55 -8.49
N LEU A 32 -36.72 -24.67 -7.42
CA LEU A 32 -36.35 -23.54 -6.57
C LEU A 32 -35.32 -22.65 -7.29
N ASP A 33 -35.28 -21.36 -6.97
CA ASP A 33 -34.44 -20.39 -7.71
C ASP A 33 -32.95 -20.79 -7.75
N TYR A 34 -32.41 -21.40 -6.67
CA TYR A 34 -31.02 -21.87 -6.66
C TYR A 34 -30.75 -23.08 -7.57
N GLU A 35 -31.76 -23.89 -7.88
CA GLU A 35 -31.65 -25.05 -8.79
C GLU A 35 -31.64 -24.60 -10.25
N ILE A 36 -32.31 -23.48 -10.54
CA ILE A 36 -32.35 -22.84 -11.87
C ILE A 36 -31.04 -22.08 -12.13
N ASP A 37 -30.52 -21.37 -11.13
CA ASP A 37 -29.25 -20.64 -11.21
C ASP A 37 -28.03 -21.56 -11.44
N ALA A 38 -28.15 -22.85 -11.12
CA ALA A 38 -27.11 -23.86 -11.32
C ALA A 38 -27.14 -24.53 -12.71
N LEU A 39 -28.16 -24.25 -13.54
CA LEU A 39 -28.36 -24.85 -14.86
C LEU A 39 -27.88 -23.94 -16.01
N ASP A 40 -27.85 -24.51 -17.23
CA ASP A 40 -27.53 -23.76 -18.45
C ASP A 40 -28.52 -22.57 -18.64
N PRO A 41 -28.03 -21.35 -18.94
CA PRO A 41 -28.88 -20.15 -19.09
C PRO A 41 -30.01 -20.30 -20.11
N GLY A 42 -29.88 -21.20 -21.08
CA GLY A 42 -30.92 -21.49 -22.07
C GLY A 42 -32.18 -22.13 -21.48
N ILE A 43 -32.08 -22.81 -20.33
CA ILE A 43 -33.23 -23.41 -19.63
C ILE A 43 -34.02 -22.35 -18.86
N ALA A 44 -33.36 -21.34 -18.30
CA ALA A 44 -34.03 -20.22 -17.63
C ALA A 44 -34.97 -19.45 -18.59
N ALA A 45 -34.56 -19.29 -19.86
CA ALA A 45 -35.36 -18.63 -20.89
C ALA A 45 -36.67 -19.38 -21.24
N LEU A 46 -36.77 -20.67 -20.92
CA LEU A 46 -37.98 -21.47 -21.14
C LEU A 46 -39.07 -21.22 -20.09
N ARG A 47 -38.70 -20.76 -18.88
CA ARG A 47 -39.62 -20.41 -17.78
C ARG A 47 -40.43 -19.17 -18.12
N ASP A 48 -39.78 -18.15 -18.68
CA ASP A 48 -40.39 -16.85 -18.95
C ASP A 48 -41.03 -16.78 -20.35
N GLY A 49 -41.45 -17.93 -20.90
CA GLY A 49 -42.16 -17.99 -22.18
C GLY A 49 -41.34 -17.62 -23.42
N GLY A 50 -40.00 -17.59 -23.31
CA GLY A 50 -39.13 -17.20 -24.42
C GLY A 50 -39.21 -15.72 -24.78
N VAL A 51 -39.54 -14.84 -23.83
CA VAL A 51 -39.42 -13.39 -24.02
C VAL A 51 -37.98 -13.12 -24.46
N PRO A 52 -37.76 -12.64 -25.70
CA PRO A 52 -36.41 -12.33 -26.17
C PRO A 52 -35.82 -11.29 -25.23
N TYR A 53 -34.56 -11.46 -24.86
CA TYR A 53 -33.84 -10.45 -24.11
C TYR A 53 -33.99 -9.10 -24.84
N PRO A 54 -34.39 -8.01 -24.16
CA PRO A 54 -34.81 -6.80 -24.84
C PRO A 54 -33.68 -6.22 -25.70
N ASP A 55 -34.05 -5.66 -26.85
CA ASP A 55 -33.13 -4.90 -27.68
C ASP A 55 -32.63 -3.68 -26.91
N LEU A 56 -31.38 -3.74 -26.43
CA LEU A 56 -30.77 -2.66 -25.67
C LEU A 56 -30.30 -1.53 -26.61
N SER A 57 -30.61 -0.29 -26.25
CA SER A 57 -30.07 0.88 -26.95
C SER A 57 -28.54 0.90 -26.86
N ARG A 58 -27.88 1.13 -28.00
CA ARG A 58 -26.43 1.38 -28.07
C ARG A 58 -26.08 2.88 -28.06
N VAL A 59 -27.08 3.74 -28.03
CA VAL A 59 -26.91 5.20 -28.01
C VAL A 59 -26.85 5.66 -26.57
N TYR A 60 -25.74 6.32 -26.20
CA TYR A 60 -25.62 6.95 -24.88
C TYR A 60 -26.63 8.12 -24.75
N PRO A 61 -27.54 8.09 -23.77
CA PRO A 61 -28.61 9.08 -23.68
C PRO A 61 -28.09 10.38 -23.05
N THR A 62 -27.47 11.25 -23.84
CA THR A 62 -26.87 12.53 -23.38
C THR A 62 -27.86 13.47 -22.69
N ALA A 63 -29.14 13.39 -23.04
CA ALA A 63 -30.23 14.17 -22.45
C ALA A 63 -30.77 13.58 -21.14
N PHE A 64 -30.43 12.32 -20.81
CA PHE A 64 -30.88 11.72 -19.56
C PHE A 64 -30.25 12.43 -18.36
N ARG A 65 -31.07 12.66 -17.33
CA ARG A 65 -30.66 13.22 -16.04
C ARG A 65 -31.30 12.35 -14.97
N ALA A 66 -30.46 11.77 -14.12
CA ALA A 66 -30.92 11.02 -12.95
C ALA A 66 -31.40 12.01 -11.90
N ASP A 67 -32.71 12.26 -11.86
CA ASP A 67 -33.37 13.00 -10.79
C ASP A 67 -33.47 12.15 -9.50
N GLU A 68 -34.01 12.73 -8.44
CA GLU A 68 -34.12 12.06 -7.15
C GLU A 68 -35.03 10.82 -7.21
N ALA A 69 -36.20 10.95 -7.85
CA ALA A 69 -37.13 9.85 -8.02
C ALA A 69 -36.50 8.67 -8.78
N TYR A 70 -35.74 8.92 -9.84
CA TYR A 70 -35.02 7.86 -10.55
C TYR A 70 -33.93 7.22 -9.68
N ARG A 71 -33.17 8.01 -8.92
CA ARG A 71 -32.11 7.49 -8.03
C ARG A 71 -32.67 6.55 -6.96
N GLU A 72 -33.87 6.82 -6.42
CA GLU A 72 -34.54 5.93 -5.47
C GLU A 72 -34.92 4.57 -6.08
N THR A 73 -35.08 4.48 -7.40
CA THR A 73 -35.34 3.20 -8.09
C THR A 73 -34.10 2.36 -8.34
N LEU A 74 -32.89 2.93 -8.13
CA LEU A 74 -31.66 2.22 -8.40
C LEU A 74 -31.43 1.12 -7.35
N PRO A 75 -31.05 -0.10 -7.76
CA PRO A 75 -30.81 -1.19 -6.83
C PRO A 75 -29.57 -0.91 -5.97
N ASP A 76 -29.73 -1.03 -4.65
CA ASP A 76 -28.64 -0.94 -3.69
C ASP A 76 -28.26 -2.34 -3.18
N LEU A 77 -27.40 -3.02 -3.95
CA LEU A 77 -26.95 -4.36 -3.61
C LEU A 77 -26.04 -4.39 -2.38
N GLN A 78 -25.43 -3.26 -2.02
CA GLN A 78 -24.47 -3.17 -0.91
C GLN A 78 -25.20 -3.17 0.44
N ASN A 79 -26.37 -2.53 0.50
CA ASN A 79 -27.29 -2.56 1.64
C ASN A 79 -28.37 -3.64 1.52
N GLY A 80 -28.19 -4.60 0.59
CA GLY A 80 -29.09 -5.74 0.42
C GLY A 80 -29.00 -6.76 1.57
N PRO A 81 -29.93 -7.73 1.64
CA PRO A 81 -29.99 -8.70 2.73
C PRO A 81 -28.71 -9.56 2.82
N SER A 82 -28.36 -9.96 4.05
CA SER A 82 -27.17 -10.79 4.33
C SER A 82 -27.19 -12.15 3.63
N SER A 83 -28.36 -12.63 3.19
CA SER A 83 -28.50 -13.83 2.35
C SER A 83 -27.76 -13.73 1.01
N LEU A 84 -27.41 -12.52 0.56
CA LEU A 84 -26.65 -12.31 -0.67
C LEU A 84 -25.13 -12.32 -0.44
N ILE A 85 -24.65 -12.50 0.80
CA ILE A 85 -23.23 -12.65 1.13
C ILE A 85 -22.76 -14.02 0.66
N LYS A 86 -21.59 -14.06 0.01
CA LYS A 86 -20.95 -15.29 -0.44
C LYS A 86 -19.76 -15.62 0.45
N GLY A 87 -19.71 -16.84 0.95
CA GLY A 87 -18.63 -17.32 1.81
C GLY A 87 -19.01 -17.33 3.29
N GLU A 88 -18.00 -17.52 4.14
CA GLU A 88 -18.18 -17.58 5.58
C GLU A 88 -18.53 -16.20 6.14
N ASN A 89 -19.44 -16.17 7.10
CA ASN A 89 -19.83 -14.96 7.82
C ASN A 89 -18.70 -14.52 8.76
N ARG A 90 -17.81 -13.65 8.28
CA ARG A 90 -16.62 -13.17 9.01
C ARG A 90 -16.47 -11.66 8.91
N LEU A 91 -15.99 -11.06 9.99
CA LEU A 91 -15.51 -9.67 10.00
C LEU A 91 -14.35 -9.53 9.00
N ILE A 92 -14.40 -8.50 8.16
CA ILE A 92 -13.28 -8.10 7.33
C ILE A 92 -12.58 -6.92 8.02
N GLN A 93 -11.30 -7.08 8.36
CA GLN A 93 -10.55 -6.05 9.09
C GLN A 93 -10.25 -4.83 8.22
N HIS A 94 -10.00 -5.05 6.93
CA HIS A 94 -9.68 -3.99 5.97
C HIS A 94 -10.38 -4.21 4.63
N VAL A 95 -11.28 -3.29 4.29
CA VAL A 95 -11.88 -3.16 2.94
C VAL A 95 -11.95 -1.70 2.55
N GLY A 96 -11.63 -1.37 1.31
CA GLY A 96 -11.49 0.00 0.88
C GLY A 96 -10.88 0.17 -0.50
N ILE A 97 -10.27 1.34 -0.69
CA ILE A 97 -9.57 1.73 -1.92
C ILE A 97 -8.08 1.84 -1.66
N SER A 98 -7.28 1.51 -2.67
CA SER A 98 -5.83 1.59 -2.61
C SER A 98 -5.28 2.32 -3.83
N ASN A 99 -4.24 3.12 -3.59
CA ASN A 99 -3.44 3.79 -4.61
C ASN A 99 -4.21 4.76 -5.52
N PHE A 100 -5.21 5.47 -5.00
CA PHE A 100 -5.75 6.64 -5.71
C PHE A 100 -4.84 7.85 -5.49
N ARG A 101 -4.79 8.80 -6.42
CA ARG A 101 -3.81 9.90 -6.38
C ARG A 101 -4.49 11.26 -6.29
N LEU A 102 -3.96 12.11 -5.42
CA LEU A 102 -4.38 13.50 -5.25
C LEU A 102 -3.18 14.44 -5.18
N PRO A 103 -3.27 15.66 -5.74
CA PRO A 103 -2.33 16.73 -5.41
C PRO A 103 -2.65 17.24 -4.00
N ILE A 104 -1.67 17.19 -3.10
CA ILE A 104 -1.83 17.60 -1.69
C ILE A 104 -0.79 18.66 -1.35
N HIS A 105 -1.20 19.68 -0.59
CA HIS A 105 -0.35 20.80 -0.16
C HIS A 105 0.33 20.51 1.18
N TYR A 106 1.64 20.27 1.19
CA TYR A 106 2.42 20.01 2.40
C TYR A 106 3.18 21.27 2.87
N ARG A 107 3.27 21.46 4.19
CA ARG A 107 4.16 22.45 4.79
C ARG A 107 5.55 21.86 5.05
N THR A 108 6.57 22.67 4.88
CA THR A 108 7.95 22.33 5.27
C THR A 108 8.31 22.99 6.59
N ARG A 109 9.37 22.50 7.24
CA ARG A 109 9.84 23.04 8.53
C ARG A 109 10.17 24.53 8.47
N ASP A 110 10.69 25.00 7.34
CA ASP A 110 11.10 26.39 7.14
C ASP A 110 9.94 27.28 6.61
N HIS A 111 8.69 26.90 6.90
CA HIS A 111 7.46 27.60 6.49
C HIS A 111 7.22 27.71 4.98
N GLY A 112 7.80 26.80 4.18
CA GLY A 112 7.46 26.64 2.77
C GLY A 112 6.19 25.81 2.57
N GLU A 113 5.61 25.87 1.37
CA GLU A 113 4.48 25.05 0.94
C GLU A 113 4.83 24.34 -0.38
N LEU A 114 4.48 23.06 -0.48
CA LEU A 114 4.75 22.19 -1.63
C LEU A 114 3.48 21.45 -2.04
N THR A 115 3.13 21.46 -3.32
CA THR A 115 2.08 20.59 -3.84
C THR A 115 2.70 19.32 -4.40
N LEU A 116 2.39 18.17 -3.79
CA LEU A 116 2.95 16.87 -4.18
C LEU A 116 1.85 15.90 -4.61
N GLU A 117 2.11 15.13 -5.66
CA GLU A 117 1.29 13.96 -5.96
C GLU A 117 1.39 12.98 -4.79
N THR A 118 0.25 12.63 -4.21
CA THR A 118 0.16 11.74 -3.06
C THR A 118 -0.73 10.56 -3.41
N SER A 119 -0.19 9.35 -3.23
CA SER A 119 -0.94 8.10 -3.30
C SER A 119 -1.65 7.86 -1.97
N VAL A 120 -2.95 7.59 -1.99
CA VAL A 120 -3.75 7.41 -0.79
C VAL A 120 -4.42 6.03 -0.81
N THR A 121 -4.45 5.40 0.35
CA THR A 121 -5.14 4.13 0.63
C THR A 121 -6.02 4.35 1.84
N GLY A 122 -7.32 4.10 1.71
CA GLY A 122 -8.30 4.27 2.78
C GLY A 122 -9.10 2.99 2.93
N THR A 123 -9.09 2.42 4.13
CA THR A 123 -9.77 1.15 4.45
C THR A 123 -10.49 1.23 5.80
N VAL A 124 -11.60 0.50 5.94
CA VAL A 124 -12.34 0.32 7.19
C VAL A 124 -12.55 -1.15 7.48
N SER A 125 -12.90 -1.45 8.72
CA SER A 125 -13.52 -2.72 9.08
C SER A 125 -14.94 -2.83 8.50
N LEU A 126 -15.35 -4.04 8.15
CA LEU A 126 -16.71 -4.36 7.71
C LEU A 126 -17.25 -5.51 8.55
N GLU A 127 -18.34 -5.24 9.26
CA GLU A 127 -19.08 -6.21 10.06
C GLU A 127 -19.49 -7.43 9.21
N ALA A 128 -19.53 -8.59 9.86
CA ALA A 128 -19.68 -9.88 9.20
C ALA A 128 -21.03 -10.01 8.45
N ASP A 129 -22.07 -9.35 8.95
CA ASP A 129 -23.43 -9.33 8.41
C ASP A 129 -23.65 -8.25 7.33
N LYS A 130 -22.67 -7.38 7.07
CA LYS A 130 -22.73 -6.37 6.01
C LYS A 130 -22.10 -6.91 4.72
N LYS A 131 -22.81 -6.74 3.59
CA LYS A 131 -22.36 -7.27 2.30
C LYS A 131 -21.20 -6.49 1.67
N GLY A 132 -21.12 -5.18 1.89
CA GLY A 132 -20.05 -4.38 1.34
C GLY A 132 -20.13 -2.91 1.76
N ILE A 133 -19.08 -2.16 1.45
CA ILE A 133 -19.01 -0.72 1.68
C ILE A 133 -19.28 0.07 0.41
N ASN A 134 -19.74 1.30 0.55
CA ASN A 134 -19.82 2.23 -0.57
C ASN A 134 -18.44 2.85 -0.86
N MET A 135 -17.69 2.21 -1.75
CA MET A 135 -16.34 2.63 -2.16
C MET A 135 -16.27 4.08 -2.65
N SER A 136 -17.32 4.60 -3.29
CA SER A 136 -17.34 5.97 -3.80
C SER A 136 -17.40 7.03 -2.69
N ARG A 137 -17.94 6.68 -1.51
CA ARG A 137 -17.97 7.59 -0.35
C ARG A 137 -16.58 7.91 0.15
N ILE A 138 -15.70 6.91 0.17
CA ILE A 138 -14.29 7.06 0.55
C ILE A 138 -13.62 8.13 -0.29
N MET A 139 -13.72 8.03 -1.61
CA MET A 139 -13.14 9.03 -2.51
C MET A 139 -13.70 10.43 -2.25
N ARG A 140 -15.01 10.55 -2.04
CA ARG A 140 -15.65 11.85 -1.82
C ARG A 140 -15.21 12.51 -0.52
N SER A 141 -15.03 11.77 0.57
CA SER A 141 -14.51 12.33 1.82
C SER A 141 -13.11 12.89 1.62
N PHE A 142 -12.22 12.16 0.91
CA PHE A 142 -10.89 12.67 0.59
C PHE A 142 -10.91 13.93 -0.27
N TYR A 143 -11.74 13.98 -1.33
CA TYR A 143 -11.85 15.17 -2.17
C TYR A 143 -12.39 16.39 -1.43
N ALA A 144 -13.27 16.21 -0.44
CA ALA A 144 -13.78 17.31 0.40
C ALA A 144 -12.67 17.98 1.24
N HIS A 145 -11.57 17.27 1.48
CA HIS A 145 -10.43 17.75 2.27
C HIS A 145 -9.17 18.01 1.43
N ALA A 146 -9.12 17.59 0.17
CA ALA A 146 -7.92 17.63 -0.68
C ALA A 146 -7.39 19.04 -0.96
N GLU A 147 -8.26 20.05 -1.02
CA GLU A 147 -7.86 21.45 -1.29
C GLU A 147 -7.36 22.20 -0.05
N LYS A 148 -7.41 21.59 1.13
CA LYS A 148 -6.88 22.17 2.37
C LYS A 148 -5.37 21.97 2.45
N THR A 149 -4.66 22.90 3.08
CA THR A 149 -3.26 22.66 3.46
C THR A 149 -3.21 21.44 4.40
N PHE A 150 -2.37 20.48 4.05
CA PHE A 150 -2.26 19.20 4.73
C PHE A 150 -1.81 19.37 6.18
N SER A 151 -2.49 18.64 7.05
CA SER A 151 -2.08 18.38 8.43
C SER A 151 -2.69 17.07 8.91
N PHE A 152 -2.22 16.54 10.04
CA PHE A 152 -2.83 15.35 10.61
C PHE A 152 -4.31 15.59 10.98
N GLU A 153 -4.69 16.80 11.36
CA GLU A 153 -6.08 17.17 11.65
C GLU A 153 -6.98 17.04 10.40
N VAL A 154 -6.42 17.27 9.21
CA VAL A 154 -7.14 17.06 7.94
C VAL A 154 -7.34 15.57 7.66
N ILE A 155 -6.33 14.73 7.94
CA ILE A 155 -6.50 13.26 7.84
C ILE A 155 -7.52 12.77 8.86
N GLU A 156 -7.46 13.30 10.09
CA GLU A 156 -8.41 12.97 11.16
C GLU A 156 -9.84 13.30 10.76
N ALA A 157 -10.09 14.50 10.26
CA ALA A 157 -11.41 14.88 9.75
C ALA A 157 -11.87 13.99 8.59
N ALA A 158 -10.95 13.63 7.68
CA ALA A 158 -11.26 12.70 6.60
C ALA A 158 -11.57 11.29 7.11
N LEU A 159 -10.90 10.83 8.18
CA LEU A 159 -11.14 9.56 8.86
C LEU A 159 -12.50 9.56 9.58
N ASP A 160 -12.84 10.65 10.26
CA ASP A 160 -14.10 10.81 11.00
C ASP A 160 -15.31 10.83 10.05
N ASP A 161 -15.21 11.57 8.95
CA ASP A 161 -16.21 11.56 7.87
C ASP A 161 -16.32 10.14 7.27
N TYR A 162 -15.18 9.48 7.06
CA TYR A 162 -15.13 8.14 6.51
C TYR A 162 -15.78 7.08 7.42
N LYS A 163 -15.57 7.16 8.75
CA LYS A 163 -16.22 6.29 9.74
C LYS A 163 -17.72 6.55 9.84
N SER A 164 -18.11 7.83 9.90
CA SER A 164 -19.51 8.23 10.04
C SER A 164 -20.35 7.80 8.85
N ASP A 165 -19.80 7.90 7.63
CA ASP A 165 -20.48 7.51 6.39
C ASP A 165 -20.71 5.99 6.23
N LEU A 166 -19.97 5.17 6.98
CA LEU A 166 -19.97 3.70 6.84
C LEU A 166 -20.36 2.93 8.10
N GLU A 167 -20.61 3.64 9.21
CA GLU A 167 -20.94 3.06 10.51
C GLU A 167 -19.93 1.96 10.90
N SER A 168 -18.64 2.26 10.77
CA SER A 168 -17.54 1.31 11.05
C SER A 168 -16.77 1.67 12.31
N PHE A 169 -16.22 0.65 12.98
CA PHE A 169 -15.47 0.80 14.24
C PHE A 169 -14.01 1.18 13.98
N ASP A 170 -13.34 0.47 13.07
CA ASP A 170 -11.93 0.66 12.78
C ASP A 170 -11.71 1.26 11.39
N ALA A 171 -10.73 2.15 11.30
CA ALA A 171 -10.39 2.82 10.05
C ALA A 171 -8.89 3.07 9.94
N ARG A 172 -8.39 3.06 8.70
CA ARG A 172 -6.99 3.31 8.37
C ARG A 172 -6.89 4.16 7.11
N ILE A 173 -6.04 5.18 7.18
CA ILE A 173 -5.65 5.99 6.03
C ILE A 173 -4.13 5.97 5.93
N MET A 174 -3.62 5.71 4.74
CA MET A 174 -2.20 5.77 4.42
C MET A 174 -1.97 6.67 3.21
N MET A 175 -1.12 7.68 3.37
CA MET A 175 -0.74 8.63 2.34
C MET A 175 0.76 8.50 2.05
N ARG A 176 1.11 8.21 0.79
CA ARG A 176 2.48 7.99 0.32
C ARG A 176 2.88 9.07 -0.66
N LEU A 177 4.04 9.68 -0.45
CA LEU A 177 4.54 10.80 -1.23
C LEU A 177 6.07 10.72 -1.37
N SER A 178 6.61 11.43 -2.38
CA SER A 178 8.05 11.63 -2.54
C SER A 178 8.40 13.06 -2.14
N PHE A 179 9.04 13.23 -0.98
CA PHE A 179 9.29 14.53 -0.35
C PHE A 179 10.68 15.07 -0.73
N PRO A 180 10.78 16.26 -1.36
CA PRO A 180 12.06 16.84 -1.76
C PRO A 180 12.73 17.62 -0.63
N VAL A 181 14.01 17.34 -0.37
CA VAL A 181 14.85 18.15 0.53
C VAL A 181 16.10 18.59 -0.21
N ARG A 182 16.44 19.89 -0.12
CA ARG A 182 17.67 20.42 -0.70
C ARG A 182 18.88 19.93 0.10
N ARG A 183 19.91 19.49 -0.60
CA ARG A 183 21.15 18.95 -0.03
C ARG A 183 22.38 19.53 -0.67
N ASP A 184 23.32 19.92 0.19
CA ASP A 184 24.64 20.35 -0.19
C ASP A 184 25.56 19.13 -0.34
N SER A 185 26.47 19.24 -1.31
CA SER A 185 27.61 18.34 -1.50
C SER A 185 28.61 18.43 -0.33
N LEU A 186 29.42 17.39 -0.14
CA LEU A 186 30.34 17.29 1.00
C LEU A 186 31.47 18.34 1.00
N ARG A 187 31.97 18.75 -0.17
CA ARG A 187 33.13 19.65 -0.32
C ARG A 187 32.97 20.71 -1.41
N SER A 188 32.32 20.41 -2.54
CA SER A 188 32.34 21.31 -3.70
C SER A 188 31.40 22.52 -3.61
N GLY A 189 30.52 22.55 -2.59
CA GLY A 189 29.52 23.61 -2.42
C GLY A 189 28.37 23.56 -3.44
N LEU A 190 28.29 22.51 -4.26
CA LEU A 190 27.10 22.22 -5.08
C LEU A 190 25.91 21.86 -4.20
N SER A 191 24.70 22.05 -4.73
CA SER A 191 23.46 21.63 -4.06
C SER A 191 22.44 21.08 -5.06
N GLY A 192 21.66 20.08 -4.63
CA GLY A 192 20.60 19.45 -5.42
C GLY A 192 19.44 18.97 -4.54
N TYR A 193 18.37 18.44 -5.14
CA TYR A 193 17.25 17.87 -4.40
C TYR A 193 17.40 16.37 -4.22
N GLN A 194 17.39 15.91 -2.96
CA GLN A 194 17.22 14.51 -2.62
C GLN A 194 15.73 14.28 -2.33
N TYR A 195 15.19 13.20 -2.88
CA TYR A 195 13.81 12.80 -2.61
C TYR A 195 13.80 11.66 -1.58
N TYR A 196 12.79 11.71 -0.69
CA TYR A 196 12.55 10.74 0.36
C TYR A 196 11.17 10.16 0.20
N ASP A 197 11.06 8.83 0.21
CA ASP A 197 9.76 8.18 0.20
C ASP A 197 9.20 8.19 1.63
N ILE A 198 8.12 8.96 1.80
CA ILE A 198 7.43 9.17 3.07
C ILE A 198 6.06 8.51 2.98
N ALA A 199 5.66 7.82 4.05
CA ALA A 199 4.27 7.45 4.26
C ALA A 199 3.75 8.00 5.59
N LEU A 200 2.52 8.51 5.56
CA LEU A 200 1.77 8.98 6.71
C LEU A 200 0.62 8.02 6.91
N GLU A 201 0.58 7.35 8.05
CA GLU A 201 -0.46 6.41 8.38
C GLU A 201 -1.22 6.92 9.62
N LEU A 202 -2.54 6.99 9.50
CA LEU A 202 -3.46 7.21 10.61
C LEU A 202 -4.28 5.94 10.78
N VAL A 203 -4.16 5.32 11.94
CA VAL A 203 -4.93 4.12 12.30
C VAL A 203 -5.79 4.44 13.51
N GLU A 204 -7.05 4.04 13.45
CA GLU A 204 -7.92 3.97 14.62
C GLU A 204 -8.40 2.54 14.76
N LEU A 205 -8.02 1.91 15.87
CA LEU A 205 -8.36 0.54 16.23
C LEU A 205 -8.87 0.54 17.67
N ASP A 206 -10.04 -0.05 17.92
CA ASP A 206 -10.65 -0.11 19.25
C ASP A 206 -10.78 1.28 19.93
N GLY A 207 -11.03 2.32 19.12
CA GLY A 207 -11.12 3.71 19.56
C GLY A 207 -9.78 4.37 19.92
N VAL A 208 -8.66 3.68 19.73
CA VAL A 208 -7.31 4.23 19.94
C VAL A 208 -6.74 4.69 18.60
N ARG A 209 -6.51 6.01 18.49
CA ARG A 209 -5.92 6.64 17.32
C ARG A 209 -4.39 6.70 17.44
N ARG A 210 -3.69 6.34 16.36
CA ARG A 210 -2.23 6.38 16.24
C ARG A 210 -1.83 7.06 14.94
N LYS A 211 -0.92 8.02 15.04
CA LYS A 211 -0.26 8.69 13.92
C LYS A 211 1.11 8.04 13.72
N ILE A 212 1.40 7.56 12.52
CA ILE A 212 2.64 6.86 12.21
C ILE A 212 3.29 7.52 10.99
N LEU A 213 4.56 7.87 11.15
CA LEU A 213 5.41 8.38 10.08
C LEU A 213 6.37 7.28 9.63
N HIS A 214 6.37 7.00 8.34
CA HIS A 214 7.30 6.07 7.71
C HIS A 214 8.25 6.81 6.78
N LEU A 215 9.52 6.42 6.79
CA LEU A 215 10.57 6.96 5.94
C LEU A 215 11.44 5.82 5.41
N ASP A 216 11.63 5.76 4.10
CA ASP A 216 12.68 4.94 3.49
C ASP A 216 13.94 5.81 3.29
N TYR A 217 14.96 5.52 4.10
CA TYR A 217 16.23 6.23 4.11
C TYR A 217 17.29 5.45 3.32
N VAL A 218 17.82 6.07 2.27
CA VAL A 218 18.81 5.45 1.37
C VAL A 218 20.23 5.90 1.74
N TYR A 219 21.11 4.94 1.98
CA TYR A 219 22.49 5.19 2.41
C TYR A 219 23.47 4.21 1.76
N SER A 220 24.76 4.49 1.91
CA SER A 220 25.85 3.57 1.56
C SER A 220 26.32 2.82 2.79
N SER A 221 26.39 1.49 2.74
CA SER A 221 26.95 0.67 3.80
C SER A 221 28.26 0.04 3.34
N THR A 222 29.32 0.22 4.11
CA THR A 222 30.62 -0.46 3.89
C THR A 222 30.80 -1.53 4.95
N CYS A 223 31.05 -2.76 4.53
CA CYS A 223 31.18 -3.89 5.46
C CYS A 223 32.47 -3.76 6.30
N PRO A 224 32.38 -3.74 7.66
CA PRO A 224 33.55 -3.68 8.53
C PRO A 224 34.54 -4.82 8.27
N CYS A 225 34.05 -6.05 8.11
CA CYS A 225 34.91 -7.20 7.78
C CYS A 225 35.69 -6.99 6.47
N SER A 226 35.01 -6.50 5.43
CA SER A 226 35.65 -6.30 4.13
C SER A 226 36.72 -5.21 4.18
N LEU A 227 36.47 -4.14 4.94
CA LEU A 227 37.43 -3.08 5.20
C LEU A 227 38.67 -3.61 5.92
N GLU A 228 38.48 -4.36 7.01
CA GLU A 228 39.58 -4.93 7.78
C GLU A 228 40.44 -5.88 6.94
N LEU A 229 39.81 -6.77 6.16
CA LEU A 229 40.52 -7.71 5.29
C LEU A 229 41.25 -7.03 4.14
N SER A 230 40.67 -5.96 3.59
CA SER A 230 41.31 -5.14 2.55
C SER A 230 42.55 -4.44 3.10
N GLU A 231 42.46 -3.86 4.30
CA GLU A 231 43.59 -3.24 5.00
C GLU A 231 44.67 -4.27 5.35
N HIS A 232 44.29 -5.45 5.81
CA HIS A 232 45.23 -6.54 6.05
C HIS A 232 46.00 -6.92 4.78
N ALA A 233 45.32 -7.07 3.64
CA ALA A 233 45.96 -7.38 2.35
C ALA A 233 46.93 -6.28 1.90
N ARG A 234 46.56 -5.00 2.08
CA ARG A 234 47.42 -3.85 1.77
C ARG A 234 48.68 -3.85 2.63
N ARG A 235 48.54 -4.07 3.94
CA ARG A 235 49.65 -4.00 4.90
C ARG A 235 50.60 -5.19 4.82
N THR A 236 50.06 -6.40 4.65
CA THR A 236 50.86 -7.64 4.73
C THR A 236 51.40 -8.10 3.38
N ARG A 237 50.69 -7.81 2.28
CA ARG A 237 51.05 -8.26 0.94
C ARG A 237 51.36 -7.13 -0.04
N GLY A 238 51.22 -5.87 0.36
CA GLY A 238 51.33 -4.73 -0.56
C GLY A 238 50.29 -4.77 -1.69
N GLN A 239 49.21 -5.53 -1.50
CA GLN A 239 48.21 -5.76 -2.52
C GLN A 239 47.11 -4.70 -2.42
N LEU A 240 46.86 -3.97 -3.50
CA LEU A 240 45.69 -3.11 -3.59
C LEU A 240 44.42 -3.96 -3.46
N ALA A 241 43.56 -3.62 -2.50
CA ALA A 241 42.30 -4.31 -2.22
C ALA A 241 41.23 -3.30 -1.84
N THR A 242 40.05 -3.38 -2.44
CA THR A 242 38.94 -2.45 -2.19
C THR A 242 37.87 -3.16 -1.36
N PRO A 243 37.46 -2.60 -0.21
CA PRO A 243 36.33 -3.15 0.53
C PRO A 243 35.05 -3.00 -0.28
N HIS A 244 34.14 -3.96 -0.13
CA HIS A 244 32.84 -3.83 -0.75
C HIS A 244 31.98 -2.83 0.03
N SER A 245 31.26 -2.02 -0.73
CA SER A 245 30.20 -1.14 -0.27
C SER A 245 29.01 -1.28 -1.22
N GLN A 246 27.84 -0.91 -0.73
CA GLN A 246 26.60 -1.04 -1.48
C GLN A 246 25.60 0.04 -1.08
N ARG A 247 24.58 0.23 -1.92
CA ARG A 247 23.39 0.98 -1.55
C ARG A 247 22.54 0.14 -0.62
N SER A 248 21.98 0.77 0.39
CA SER A 248 21.18 0.14 1.44
C SER A 248 19.97 1.02 1.75
N VAL A 249 18.91 0.39 2.26
CA VAL A 249 17.66 1.08 2.61
C VAL A 249 17.29 0.73 4.04
N ALA A 250 16.96 1.76 4.83
CA ALA A 250 16.34 1.60 6.14
C ALA A 250 14.91 2.16 6.09
N ARG A 251 13.90 1.31 6.29
CA ARG A 251 12.53 1.75 6.52
C ARG A 251 12.32 1.97 8.00
N VAL A 252 12.21 3.23 8.37
CA VAL A 252 11.90 3.66 9.73
C VAL A 252 10.41 3.93 9.82
N SER A 253 9.73 3.33 10.78
CA SER A 253 8.32 3.58 11.11
C SER A 253 8.25 4.08 12.55
N ALA A 254 7.71 5.26 12.79
CA ALA A 254 7.68 5.90 14.10
C ALA A 254 6.26 6.35 14.45
N VAL A 255 5.74 5.88 15.59
CA VAL A 255 4.50 6.40 16.16
C VAL A 255 4.81 7.79 16.73
N LEU A 256 4.02 8.79 16.32
CA LEU A 256 4.17 10.16 16.80
C LEU A 256 3.50 10.29 18.18
N ALA A 257 4.19 10.94 19.11
CA ALA A 257 3.60 11.30 20.40
C ALA A 257 2.40 12.23 20.20
N ASN A 258 1.36 12.04 21.03
CA ASN A 258 0.14 12.86 20.96
C ASN A 258 0.33 14.28 21.52
N GLU A 259 1.38 14.49 22.31
CA GLU A 259 1.68 15.75 22.99
C GLU A 259 3.10 16.20 22.65
N GLY A 260 3.29 17.51 22.43
CA GLY A 260 4.59 18.11 22.14
C GLY A 260 4.64 18.86 20.80
N ASP A 261 5.85 19.28 20.44
CA ASP A 261 6.12 19.94 19.17
C ASP A 261 5.98 18.97 17.99
N CYS A 262 5.60 19.50 16.83
CA CYS A 262 5.49 18.73 15.59
C CYS A 262 6.85 18.07 15.23
N LEU A 263 6.84 16.77 14.94
CA LEU A 263 7.96 16.07 14.31
C LEU A 263 7.86 16.26 12.79
N TRP A 264 8.71 17.12 12.23
CA TRP A 264 8.75 17.37 10.78
C TRP A 264 9.39 16.19 10.03
N PHE A 265 9.07 16.03 8.75
CA PHE A 265 9.73 15.00 7.92
C PHE A 265 11.24 15.21 7.91
N GLU A 266 11.67 16.47 7.83
CA GLU A 266 13.06 16.90 7.90
C GLU A 266 13.75 16.54 9.21
N ASP A 267 13.00 16.46 10.32
CA ASP A 267 13.55 16.06 11.62
C ASP A 267 13.84 14.56 11.63
N LEU A 268 12.91 13.72 11.17
CA LEU A 268 13.13 12.27 11.06
C LEU A 268 14.27 11.94 10.09
N ILE A 269 14.34 12.65 8.96
CA ILE A 269 15.47 12.57 8.03
C ILE A 269 16.78 12.98 8.73
N GLY A 270 16.74 14.04 9.56
CA GLY A 270 17.86 14.48 10.38
C GLY A 270 18.35 13.42 11.37
N LEU A 271 17.43 12.73 12.05
CA LEU A 271 17.73 11.61 12.94
C LEU A 271 18.41 10.47 12.17
N CYS A 272 17.90 10.11 11.00
CA CYS A 272 18.49 9.06 10.17
C CYS A 272 19.91 9.41 9.71
N ARG A 273 20.14 10.65 9.29
CA ARG A 273 21.49 11.12 8.93
C ARG A 273 22.46 11.15 10.10
N LYS A 274 21.97 11.42 11.31
CA LYS A 274 22.78 11.37 12.53
C LYS A 274 23.13 9.92 12.91
N ALA A 275 22.20 9.00 12.72
CA ALA A 275 22.42 7.56 12.94
C ALA A 275 23.43 6.98 11.94
N VAL A 276 23.22 7.24 10.64
CA VAL A 276 24.06 6.73 9.56
C VAL A 276 24.39 7.89 8.60
N PRO A 277 25.60 8.46 8.67
CA PRO A 277 25.93 9.71 7.96
C PRO A 277 26.21 9.51 6.46
N THR A 278 26.27 8.28 5.98
CA THR A 278 26.63 7.90 4.60
C THR A 278 25.45 7.96 3.63
N GLU A 279 24.56 8.95 3.78
CA GLU A 279 23.47 9.22 2.84
C GLU A 279 23.98 9.35 1.40
N THR A 280 23.20 8.86 0.43
CA THR A 280 23.53 9.04 -0.98
C THR A 280 23.62 10.53 -1.35
N GLN A 281 24.60 10.88 -2.19
CA GLN A 281 24.83 12.25 -2.63
C GLN A 281 24.05 12.57 -3.91
N VAL A 282 23.55 13.80 -4.03
CA VAL A 282 22.75 14.24 -5.20
C VAL A 282 23.64 14.78 -6.32
N MET A 283 24.47 15.78 -6.00
CA MET A 283 25.41 16.40 -6.93
C MET A 283 26.81 16.30 -6.36
N VAL A 284 27.75 15.85 -7.18
CA VAL A 284 29.14 15.61 -6.77
C VAL A 284 30.13 16.09 -7.83
N LYS A 285 31.29 16.53 -7.36
CA LYS A 285 32.55 16.61 -8.12
C LYS A 285 33.55 15.61 -7.57
N ARG A 286 34.75 15.56 -8.15
CA ARG A 286 35.84 14.64 -7.78
C ARG A 286 36.19 14.73 -6.28
N GLU A 287 36.22 15.95 -5.74
CA GLU A 287 36.49 16.20 -4.33
C GLU A 287 35.39 15.64 -3.40
N ASP A 288 34.13 15.61 -3.86
CA ASP A 288 33.00 15.04 -3.12
C ASP A 288 33.01 13.51 -3.18
N GLU A 289 33.35 12.93 -4.35
CA GLU A 289 33.51 11.48 -4.49
C GLU A 289 34.59 10.95 -3.54
N GLN A 290 35.72 11.66 -3.45
CA GLN A 290 36.77 11.33 -2.49
C GLN A 290 36.26 11.50 -1.05
N ALA A 291 35.57 12.59 -0.74
CA ALA A 291 35.00 12.82 0.59
C ALA A 291 34.01 11.71 1.00
N PHE A 292 33.21 11.24 0.05
CA PHE A 292 32.24 10.18 0.30
C PHE A 292 32.93 8.83 0.52
N ALA A 293 34.00 8.54 -0.22
CA ALA A 293 34.81 7.34 0.02
C ALA A 293 35.46 7.36 1.42
N GLU A 294 35.99 8.51 1.84
CA GLU A 294 36.54 8.70 3.19
C GLU A 294 35.46 8.59 4.27
N LEU A 295 34.27 9.16 4.04
CA LEU A 295 33.13 9.07 4.96
C LEU A 295 32.67 7.63 5.15
N ASN A 296 32.60 6.85 4.06
CA ASN A 296 32.28 5.42 4.12
C ASN A 296 33.33 4.63 4.90
N ALA A 297 34.61 4.89 4.66
CA ALA A 297 35.69 4.23 5.38
C ALA A 297 35.72 4.59 6.88
N ALA A 298 35.27 5.79 7.24
CA ALA A 298 35.15 6.23 8.63
C ALA A 298 33.92 5.65 9.36
N ASN A 299 32.91 5.18 8.62
CA ASN A 299 31.65 4.66 9.17
C ASN A 299 31.29 3.28 8.59
N PRO A 300 32.16 2.27 8.71
CA PRO A 300 31.82 0.91 8.32
C PRO A 300 30.73 0.36 9.26
N ILE A 301 29.77 -0.39 8.72
CA ILE A 301 28.56 -0.75 9.46
C ILE A 301 28.00 -2.11 9.03
N PHE A 302 27.63 -2.96 9.99
CA PHE A 302 26.82 -4.16 9.75
C PHE A 302 25.33 -3.82 9.74
N VAL A 303 24.51 -4.69 9.15
CA VAL A 303 23.06 -4.46 9.06
C VAL A 303 22.38 -4.46 10.44
N GLU A 304 22.93 -5.18 11.40
CA GLU A 304 22.51 -5.19 12.80
C GLU A 304 22.83 -3.86 13.49
N ASP A 305 24.02 -3.32 13.23
CA ASP A 305 24.46 -2.05 13.82
C ASP A 305 23.69 -0.87 13.22
N ALA A 306 23.35 -0.93 11.92
CA ALA A 306 22.45 0.03 11.30
C ALA A 306 21.11 0.11 12.05
N ALA A 307 20.46 -1.04 12.28
CA ALA A 307 19.19 -1.06 13.02
C ALA A 307 19.32 -0.48 14.44
N ARG A 308 20.42 -0.79 15.15
CA ARG A 308 20.69 -0.27 16.49
C ARG A 308 20.94 1.24 16.49
N LEU A 309 21.70 1.76 15.54
CA LEU A 309 22.02 3.19 15.44
C LEU A 309 20.78 4.02 15.11
N PHE A 310 19.91 3.53 14.21
CA PHE A 310 18.62 4.18 13.98
C PHE A 310 17.76 4.15 15.23
N ALA A 311 17.64 2.99 15.90
CA ALA A 311 16.88 2.86 17.14
C ALA A 311 17.38 3.80 18.25
N GLU A 312 18.69 3.96 18.41
CA GLU A 312 19.28 4.90 19.37
C GLU A 312 18.82 6.34 19.12
N GLN A 313 18.81 6.81 17.87
CA GLN A 313 18.35 8.17 17.56
C GLN A 313 16.84 8.34 17.74
N LEU A 314 16.05 7.31 17.42
CA LEU A 314 14.59 7.34 17.59
C LEU A 314 14.21 7.35 19.07
N GLN A 315 14.84 6.50 19.88
CA GLN A 315 14.60 6.41 21.32
C GLN A 315 15.01 7.68 22.08
N ALA A 316 15.99 8.42 21.56
CA ALA A 316 16.43 9.68 22.15
C ALA A 316 15.48 10.88 21.87
N ASP A 317 14.56 10.77 20.91
CA ASP A 317 13.62 11.85 20.58
C ASP A 317 12.28 11.66 21.31
N PRO A 318 11.89 12.55 22.25
CA PRO A 318 10.68 12.39 23.04
C PRO A 318 9.38 12.52 22.23
N ARG A 319 9.45 12.96 20.96
CA ARG A 319 8.29 13.04 20.07
C ARG A 319 7.94 11.69 19.43
N ILE A 320 8.76 10.66 19.65
CA ILE A 320 8.61 9.32 19.07
C ILE A 320 8.24 8.32 20.18
N GLY A 321 7.14 7.58 19.96
CA GLY A 321 6.71 6.46 20.79
C GLY A 321 7.26 5.13 20.29
N ASP A 322 6.39 4.14 20.11
CA ASP A 322 6.75 2.86 19.47
C ASP A 322 7.37 3.10 18.09
N PHE A 323 8.35 2.28 17.72
CA PHE A 323 8.98 2.36 16.40
C PHE A 323 9.43 1.01 15.87
N ARG A 324 9.68 0.96 14.56
CA ARG A 324 10.28 -0.17 13.87
C ARG A 324 11.32 0.31 12.88
N VAL A 325 12.45 -0.39 12.85
CA VAL A 325 13.51 -0.21 11.86
C VAL A 325 13.67 -1.52 11.10
N LEU A 326 13.45 -1.47 9.79
CA LEU A 326 13.82 -2.53 8.86
C LEU A 326 15.04 -2.06 8.08
N ALA A 327 16.15 -2.79 8.11
CA ALA A 327 17.32 -2.47 7.29
C ALA A 327 17.56 -3.58 6.27
N SER A 328 17.89 -3.18 5.04
CA SER A 328 18.34 -4.06 3.97
C SER A 328 19.65 -3.53 3.38
N HIS A 329 20.71 -4.31 3.53
CA HIS A 329 21.98 -4.10 2.85
C HIS A 329 21.99 -4.90 1.55
N GLN A 330 22.04 -4.19 0.42
CA GLN A 330 21.96 -4.82 -0.91
C GLN A 330 23.33 -5.37 -1.30
N GLU A 331 23.69 -6.53 -0.74
CA GLU A 331 25.05 -7.06 -0.78
C GLU A 331 25.60 -7.11 -2.20
N SER A 332 26.75 -6.47 -2.41
CA SER A 332 27.42 -6.45 -3.72
C SER A 332 28.24 -7.72 -3.99
N LEU A 333 28.57 -8.48 -2.95
CA LEU A 333 29.32 -9.74 -3.04
C LEU A 333 28.41 -10.96 -3.24
N HIS A 334 27.13 -10.86 -2.86
CA HIS A 334 26.18 -11.96 -2.84
C HIS A 334 25.00 -11.69 -3.77
N SER A 335 24.26 -12.75 -4.13
CA SER A 335 23.01 -12.64 -4.91
C SER A 335 21.77 -12.55 -4.01
N HIS A 336 21.93 -12.05 -2.79
CA HIS A 336 20.89 -11.88 -1.78
C HIS A 336 21.29 -10.75 -0.83
N ASP A 337 20.30 -10.14 -0.19
CA ASP A 337 20.51 -9.02 0.73
C ASP A 337 20.70 -9.51 2.17
N ALA A 338 21.48 -8.77 2.96
CA ALA A 338 21.52 -8.92 4.41
C ALA A 338 20.44 -8.02 5.02
N VAL A 339 19.58 -8.58 5.89
CA VAL A 339 18.42 -7.86 6.43
C VAL A 339 18.36 -7.93 7.94
N SER A 340 17.80 -6.90 8.56
CA SER A 340 17.52 -6.87 10.00
C SER A 340 16.19 -6.19 10.30
N VAL A 341 15.57 -6.57 11.43
CA VAL A 341 14.33 -6.00 11.96
C VAL A 341 14.54 -5.70 13.43
N LEU A 342 14.22 -4.47 13.84
CA LEU A 342 14.19 -4.06 15.23
C LEU A 342 12.86 -3.36 15.49
N THR A 343 12.19 -3.74 16.57
CA THR A 343 10.93 -3.13 17.01
C THR A 343 11.01 -2.76 18.47
N GLU A 344 10.53 -1.56 18.79
CA GLU A 344 10.34 -1.05 20.14
C GLU A 344 8.84 -0.86 20.39
N GLY A 345 8.36 -1.31 21.56
CA GLY A 345 6.95 -1.29 21.92
C GLY A 345 6.12 -2.41 21.28
N THR A 346 4.80 -2.22 21.22
CA THR A 346 3.84 -3.26 20.81
C THR A 346 3.20 -3.00 19.45
N THR A 347 3.27 -1.76 18.95
CA THR A 347 2.53 -1.33 17.75
C THR A 347 2.95 -2.08 16.49
N PHE A 348 4.21 -2.49 16.39
CA PHE A 348 4.76 -3.21 15.21
C PHE A 348 5.24 -4.62 15.54
N ALA A 349 4.88 -5.15 16.71
CA ALA A 349 5.30 -6.47 17.15
C ALA A 349 4.49 -7.55 16.41
N ASP A 350 5.17 -8.34 15.58
CA ASP A 350 4.57 -9.44 14.83
C ASP A 350 5.41 -10.72 15.02
N ASP A 351 4.76 -11.85 15.32
CA ASP A 351 5.41 -13.17 15.41
C ASP A 351 5.77 -13.73 14.02
N SER A 352 5.07 -13.28 12.98
CA SER A 352 5.25 -13.72 11.60
C SER A 352 5.51 -12.52 10.70
N LEU A 353 6.52 -12.62 9.85
CA LEU A 353 6.83 -11.60 8.85
C LEU A 353 6.16 -11.96 7.51
N ASP A 354 5.60 -10.96 6.84
CA ASP A 354 5.09 -11.12 5.48
C ASP A 354 6.22 -11.62 4.54
N PRO A 355 6.01 -12.64 3.70
CA PRO A 355 7.06 -13.16 2.80
C PRO A 355 7.64 -12.13 1.82
N LYS A 356 6.97 -11.00 1.61
CA LYS A 356 7.39 -9.88 0.76
C LYS A 356 7.82 -8.64 1.55
N LEU A 357 7.96 -8.72 2.88
CA LEU A 357 8.32 -7.59 3.73
C LEU A 357 9.56 -6.83 3.21
N PHE A 358 10.61 -7.56 2.86
CA PHE A 358 11.87 -6.99 2.37
C PHE A 358 11.87 -6.69 0.87
N SER A 359 10.89 -7.18 0.10
CA SER A 359 10.88 -7.04 -1.36
C SER A 359 10.65 -5.61 -1.83
N THR A 360 10.37 -4.68 -0.90
CA THR A 360 10.17 -3.25 -1.17
C THR A 360 11.25 -2.38 -0.51
N LEU A 361 12.23 -2.98 0.18
CA LEU A 361 13.36 -2.27 0.78
C LEU A 361 14.52 -2.16 -0.22
N PHE A 362 14.23 -1.55 -1.36
CA PHE A 362 15.22 -1.26 -2.37
C PHE A 362 14.93 0.11 -2.99
N HIS A 363 15.99 0.80 -3.39
CA HIS A 363 15.82 2.05 -4.11
C HIS A 363 15.29 1.78 -5.53
N VAL A 364 14.08 2.27 -5.81
CA VAL A 364 13.50 2.29 -7.16
C VAL A 364 14.06 3.52 -7.87
N GLY A 365 14.88 3.30 -8.90
CA GLY A 365 15.65 4.34 -9.59
C GLY A 365 14.85 5.29 -10.46
#